data_AF-A0A1Y2JN36-F1
#
_entry.id   AF-A0A1Y2JN36-F1
#
_cell.length_a   1.000
_cell.length_b   1.000
_cell.length_c   1.000
_cell.angle_alpha   90.00
_cell.angle_beta   90.00
_cell.angle_gamma   90.00
#
_symmetry.space_group_name_H-M   'P 1'
#
loop_
_entity.id
_entity.type
_entity.pdbx_description
1 polymer ?
#
loop_
_entity_poly.entity_id
_entity_poly.type
_entity_poly.pdbx_seq_one_letter_code
_entity_poly.pdbx_strand_id
1 'polypeptide(L)'
;MSTQANFQSWAKERLDEMEATLTFLDGKAGEVQAELRAKADGLRTDLRAKQSEFRDIVKKHAEANEAAFVSAKARLEVDWKAFEADVAKYIDGFSKRVEQQRAAFEVQAAAQLNAWREAADKIASDGTQFAAERRAQIEEAVKRMKAEAAEAEGKLQKLSQAGAQSWSALMVALAETRTSFDRANQAAQEAFKRAA
;
A
#
# COMPACT_ATOMS: atom_id res chain seq x y z
N MET A 1 -20.66 -4.07 0.95
CA MET A 1 -19.46 -3.27 0.61
C MET A 1 -19.72 -2.60 -0.73
N SER A 2 -19.74 -1.27 -0.74
CA SER A 2 -19.90 -0.47 -1.97
C SER A 2 -18.60 -0.42 -2.78
N THR A 3 -18.68 -0.03 -4.06
CA THR A 3 -17.49 0.29 -4.88
C THR A 3 -16.62 1.35 -4.19
N GLN A 4 -17.25 2.34 -3.54
CA GLN A 4 -16.58 3.37 -2.75
C GLN A 4 -15.76 2.77 -1.59
N ALA A 5 -16.29 1.78 -0.86
CA ALA A 5 -15.57 1.13 0.23
C ALA A 5 -14.35 0.32 -0.29
N ASN A 6 -14.47 -0.32 -1.46
CA ASN A 6 -13.34 -1.02 -2.10
C ASN A 6 -12.24 -0.02 -2.49
N PHE A 7 -12.61 1.10 -3.14
CA PHE A 7 -11.68 2.17 -3.48
C PHE A 7 -10.99 2.76 -2.23
N GLN A 8 -11.72 2.94 -1.13
CA GLN A 8 -11.14 3.43 0.13
C GLN A 8 -10.10 2.48 0.71
N SER A 9 -10.36 1.16 0.72
CA SER A 9 -9.37 0.16 1.16
C SER A 9 -8.11 0.21 0.29
N TRP A 10 -8.29 0.26 -1.03
CA TRP A 10 -7.18 0.39 -1.99
C TRP A 10 -6.35 1.66 -1.76
N ALA A 11 -7.02 2.81 -1.64
CA ALA A 11 -6.36 4.11 -1.47
C ALA A 11 -5.63 4.20 -0.13
N LYS A 12 -6.21 3.63 0.92
CA LYS A 12 -5.60 3.57 2.25
C LYS A 12 -4.31 2.77 2.26
N GLU A 13 -4.26 1.60 1.62
CA GLU A 13 -3.03 0.79 1.52
C GLU A 13 -1.87 1.63 0.94
N ARG A 14 -2.10 2.34 -0.18
CA ARG A 14 -1.07 3.22 -0.78
C ARG A 14 -0.66 4.36 0.15
N LEU A 15 -1.63 5.04 0.77
CA LEU A 15 -1.34 6.17 1.65
C LEU A 15 -0.53 5.74 2.89
N ASP A 16 -0.86 4.59 3.48
CA ASP A 16 -0.15 4.04 4.63
C ASP A 16 1.29 3.64 4.25
N GLU A 17 1.50 3.05 3.07
CA GLU A 17 2.84 2.73 2.56
C GLU A 17 3.68 4.00 2.30
N MET A 18 3.09 5.04 1.71
CA MET A 18 3.73 6.35 1.52
C MET A 18 4.15 6.96 2.85
N GLU A 19 3.25 6.94 3.84
CA GLU A 19 3.50 7.48 5.17
C GLU A 19 4.63 6.75 5.88
N ALA A 20 4.58 5.42 5.92
CA ALA A 20 5.63 4.60 6.55
C ALA A 20 7.01 4.84 5.91
N THR A 21 7.05 4.98 4.59
CA THR A 21 8.28 5.30 3.86
C THR A 21 8.81 6.68 4.25
N LEU A 22 7.95 7.70 4.23
CA LEU A 22 8.33 9.07 4.60
C LEU A 22 8.84 9.16 6.04
N THR A 23 8.17 8.51 6.99
CA THR A 23 8.61 8.44 8.40
C THR A 23 9.98 7.79 8.52
N PHE A 24 10.23 6.70 7.78
CA PHE A 24 11.54 6.06 7.75
C PHE A 24 12.63 7.01 7.20
N LEU A 25 12.36 7.67 6.06
CA LEU A 25 13.32 8.60 5.45
C LEU A 25 13.62 9.81 6.34
N ASP A 26 12.62 10.29 7.09
CA ASP A 26 12.76 11.36 8.08
C ASP A 26 13.69 10.97 9.22
N GLY A 27 13.51 9.77 9.78
CA GLY A 27 14.39 9.22 10.81
C GLY A 27 15.84 9.04 10.32
N LYS A 28 16.04 8.91 9.01
CA LYS A 28 17.34 8.72 8.36
C LYS A 28 17.97 10.00 7.82
N ALA A 29 17.30 11.15 7.85
CA ALA A 29 17.82 12.41 7.28
C ALA A 29 19.16 12.86 7.91
N GLY A 30 19.49 12.38 9.11
CA GLY A 30 20.78 12.59 9.77
C GLY A 30 21.97 11.87 9.10
N GLU A 31 21.72 10.72 8.46
CA GLU A 31 22.72 9.79 7.93
C GLU A 31 23.11 10.08 6.46
N VAL A 32 22.42 11.02 5.80
CA VAL A 32 22.75 11.46 4.44
C VAL A 32 24.09 12.20 4.44
N GLN A 33 24.93 11.92 3.46
CA GLN A 33 26.19 12.64 3.27
C GLN A 33 25.94 14.15 3.21
N ALA A 34 26.77 14.95 3.90
CA ALA A 34 26.56 16.39 4.02
C ALA A 34 26.40 17.09 2.66
N GLU A 35 27.17 16.66 1.66
CA GLU A 35 27.15 17.17 0.28
C GLU A 35 25.82 16.89 -0.46
N LEU A 36 25.08 15.86 -0.05
CA LEU A 36 23.82 15.45 -0.68
C LEU A 36 22.58 15.93 0.09
N ARG A 37 22.77 16.56 1.26
CA ARG A 37 21.68 16.90 2.19
C ARG A 37 20.61 17.81 1.58
N ALA A 38 21.02 18.87 0.88
CA ALA A 38 20.08 19.81 0.25
C ALA A 38 19.22 19.13 -0.84
N LYS A 39 19.82 18.21 -1.61
CA LYS A 39 19.10 17.44 -2.64
C LYS A 39 18.13 16.44 -2.00
N ALA A 40 18.55 15.79 -0.92
CA ALA A 40 17.72 14.89 -0.13
C ALA A 40 16.50 15.64 0.47
N ASP A 41 16.71 16.84 1.01
CA ASP A 41 15.65 17.69 1.54
C ASP A 41 14.63 18.12 0.47
N GLY A 42 15.11 18.46 -0.74
CA GLY A 42 14.26 18.74 -1.89
C GLY A 42 13.39 17.55 -2.28
N LEU A 43 14.01 16.38 -2.51
CA LEU A 43 13.29 15.14 -2.84
C LEU A 43 12.25 14.78 -1.77
N ARG A 44 12.58 14.95 -0.49
CA ARG A 44 11.63 14.69 0.60
C ARG A 44 10.44 15.66 0.58
N THR A 45 10.68 16.93 0.27
CA THR A 45 9.60 17.92 0.10
C THR A 45 8.67 17.50 -1.02
N ASP A 46 9.23 17.08 -2.16
CA ASP A 46 8.47 16.59 -3.31
C ASP A 46 7.66 15.33 -2.96
N LEU A 47 8.26 14.38 -2.23
CA LEU A 47 7.57 13.15 -1.79
C LEU A 47 6.36 13.47 -0.88
N ARG A 48 6.49 14.44 0.03
CA ARG A 48 5.36 14.89 0.86
C ARG A 48 4.27 15.58 0.06
N ALA A 49 4.65 16.42 -0.91
CA ALA A 49 3.70 17.04 -1.83
C ALA A 49 2.88 15.98 -2.58
N LYS A 50 3.56 14.96 -3.13
CA LYS A 50 2.90 13.81 -3.79
C LYS A 50 1.94 13.07 -2.87
N GLN A 51 2.34 12.77 -1.63
CA GLN A 51 1.44 12.14 -0.65
C GLN A 51 0.20 13.01 -0.37
N SER A 52 0.37 14.33 -0.25
CA SER A 52 -0.74 15.27 -0.03
C SER A 52 -1.69 15.33 -1.23
N GLU A 53 -1.14 15.43 -2.45
CA GLU A 53 -1.94 15.41 -3.68
C GLU A 53 -2.71 14.10 -3.83
N PHE A 54 -2.07 12.96 -3.54
CA PHE A 54 -2.71 11.65 -3.52
C PHE A 54 -3.91 11.66 -2.56
N ARG A 55 -3.69 12.14 -1.33
CA ARG A 55 -4.74 12.24 -0.30
C ARG A 55 -5.89 13.14 -0.73
N ASP A 56 -5.61 14.27 -1.37
CA ASP A 56 -6.63 15.21 -1.82
C ASP A 56 -7.46 14.65 -2.99
N ILE A 57 -6.84 13.92 -3.91
CA ILE A 57 -7.55 13.20 -4.98
C ILE A 57 -8.47 12.14 -4.34
N VAL A 58 -7.96 11.33 -3.41
CA VAL A 58 -8.77 10.31 -2.71
C VAL A 58 -9.98 10.94 -2.02
N LYS A 59 -9.80 12.08 -1.33
CA LYS A 59 -10.89 12.82 -0.69
C LYS A 59 -11.91 13.36 -1.68
N LYS A 60 -11.46 14.02 -2.76
CA LYS A 60 -12.36 14.58 -3.79
C LYS A 60 -13.22 13.51 -4.45
N HIS A 61 -12.65 12.32 -4.65
CA HIS A 61 -13.36 11.23 -5.29
C HIS A 61 -14.18 10.41 -4.30
N ALA A 62 -13.96 10.51 -2.98
CA ALA A 62 -14.69 9.72 -1.99
C ALA A 62 -16.22 9.83 -2.10
N GLU A 63 -16.77 10.87 -2.73
CA GLU A 63 -18.20 11.09 -2.96
C GLU A 63 -18.64 10.88 -4.44
N ALA A 64 -17.73 10.51 -5.33
CA ALA A 64 -17.97 10.39 -6.76
C ALA A 64 -18.52 9.01 -7.19
N ASN A 65 -18.93 8.89 -8.47
CA ASN A 65 -19.42 7.64 -9.05
C ASN A 65 -18.29 6.70 -9.54
N GLU A 66 -18.65 5.45 -9.87
CA GLU A 66 -17.72 4.37 -10.23
C GLU A 66 -16.72 4.71 -11.35
N ALA A 67 -17.15 5.43 -12.38
CA ALA A 67 -16.27 5.84 -13.49
C ALA A 67 -15.19 6.84 -13.05
N ALA A 68 -15.51 7.74 -12.11
CA ALA A 68 -14.56 8.68 -11.55
C ALA A 68 -13.47 7.97 -10.72
N PHE A 69 -13.81 6.85 -10.07
CA PHE A 69 -12.84 6.05 -9.31
C PHE A 69 -11.82 5.35 -10.19
N VAL A 70 -12.22 4.81 -11.35
CA VAL A 70 -11.29 4.13 -12.27
C VAL A 70 -10.25 5.09 -12.82
N SER A 71 -10.68 6.28 -13.26
CA SER A 71 -9.76 7.32 -13.76
C SER A 71 -8.85 7.86 -12.66
N ALA A 72 -9.38 8.04 -11.44
CA ALA A 72 -8.58 8.48 -10.29
C ALA A 72 -7.52 7.43 -9.92
N LYS A 73 -7.91 6.15 -9.84
CA LYS A 73 -7.00 5.03 -9.57
C LYS A 73 -5.85 4.97 -10.59
N ALA A 74 -6.14 5.07 -11.89
CA ALA A 74 -5.12 5.04 -12.93
C ALA A 74 -4.09 6.19 -12.79
N ARG A 75 -4.55 7.41 -12.47
CA ARG A 75 -3.66 8.54 -12.20
C ARG A 75 -2.81 8.31 -10.95
N LEU A 76 -3.45 7.88 -9.88
CA LEU A 76 -2.79 7.63 -8.60
C LEU A 76 -1.75 6.50 -8.68
N GLU A 77 -1.93 5.51 -9.56
CA GLU A 77 -0.89 4.50 -9.84
C GLU A 77 0.33 5.10 -10.56
N VAL A 78 0.15 6.11 -11.41
CA VAL A 78 1.27 6.85 -12.02
C VAL A 78 2.00 7.65 -10.95
N ASP A 79 1.27 8.36 -10.10
CA ASP A 79 1.83 9.16 -9.00
C ASP A 79 2.59 8.26 -8.00
N TRP A 80 2.06 7.06 -7.74
CA TRP A 80 2.71 6.02 -6.93
C TRP A 80 4.06 5.58 -7.53
N LYS A 81 4.11 5.23 -8.82
CA LYS A 81 5.35 4.83 -9.49
C LYS A 81 6.39 5.95 -9.47
N ALA A 82 5.94 7.19 -9.62
CA ALA A 82 6.83 8.35 -9.51
C ALA A 82 7.37 8.51 -8.08
N PHE A 83 6.53 8.27 -7.06
CA PHE A 83 6.96 8.25 -5.66
C PHE A 83 8.02 7.17 -5.41
N GLU A 84 7.82 5.92 -5.85
CA GLU A 84 8.80 4.84 -5.68
C GLU A 84 10.14 5.15 -6.35
N ALA A 85 10.11 5.76 -7.54
CA ALA A 85 11.31 6.19 -8.25
C ALA A 85 12.08 7.27 -7.48
N ASP A 86 11.38 8.21 -6.84
CA ASP A 86 12.02 9.29 -6.07
C ASP A 86 12.55 8.78 -4.71
N VAL A 87 11.87 7.80 -4.09
CA VAL A 87 12.38 7.07 -2.92
C VAL A 87 13.70 6.36 -3.26
N ALA A 88 13.78 5.69 -4.42
CA ALA A 88 15.01 5.04 -4.87
C ALA A 88 16.18 6.03 -4.96
N LYS A 89 15.96 7.20 -5.59
CA LYS A 89 16.98 8.26 -5.72
C LYS A 89 17.42 8.81 -4.36
N TYR A 90 16.51 8.91 -3.40
CA TYR A 90 16.83 9.37 -2.05
C TYR A 90 17.68 8.34 -1.31
N ILE A 91 17.29 7.05 -1.37
CA ILE A 91 18.04 5.96 -0.73
C ILE A 91 19.44 5.80 -1.35
N ASP A 92 19.58 6.12 -2.63
CA ASP A 92 20.87 6.12 -3.31
C ASP A 92 21.89 7.10 -2.71
N GLY A 93 21.44 8.14 -2.00
CA GLY A 93 22.31 9.10 -1.32
C GLY A 93 22.97 8.58 -0.03
N PHE A 94 22.60 7.40 0.47
CA PHE A 94 23.16 6.84 1.70
C PHE A 94 24.41 6.00 1.46
N SER A 95 25.35 6.07 2.41
CA SER A 95 26.57 5.24 2.42
C SER A 95 26.29 3.74 2.62
N LYS A 96 25.22 3.39 3.33
CA LYS A 96 24.75 2.02 3.57
C LYS A 96 23.53 1.68 2.71
N ARG A 97 23.65 1.90 1.40
CA ARG A 97 22.50 1.88 0.47
C ARG A 97 21.69 0.60 0.55
N VAL A 98 22.34 -0.56 0.54
CA VAL A 98 21.65 -1.87 0.51
C VAL A 98 20.83 -2.06 1.79
N GLU A 99 21.40 -1.69 2.94
CA GLU A 99 20.73 -1.76 4.23
C GLU A 99 19.54 -0.80 4.30
N GLN A 100 19.67 0.42 3.77
CA GLN A 100 18.56 1.37 3.74
C GLN A 100 17.45 0.95 2.76
N GLN A 101 17.81 0.36 1.61
CA GLN A 101 16.83 -0.21 0.67
C GLN A 101 16.04 -1.34 1.34
N ARG A 102 16.71 -2.24 2.07
CA ARG A 102 16.06 -3.30 2.81
C ARG A 102 15.14 -2.75 3.90
N ALA A 103 15.60 -1.79 4.70
CA ALA A 103 14.80 -1.20 5.76
C ALA A 103 13.57 -0.43 5.22
N ALA A 104 13.72 0.30 4.11
CA ALA A 104 12.61 0.94 3.41
C ALA A 104 11.58 -0.09 2.93
N PHE A 105 12.04 -1.19 2.33
CA PHE A 105 11.16 -2.30 1.92
C PHE A 105 10.43 -2.92 3.12
N GLU A 106 11.10 -3.15 4.24
CA GLU A 106 10.49 -3.75 5.43
C GLU A 106 9.38 -2.87 6.03
N VAL A 107 9.56 -1.54 6.07
CA VAL A 107 8.50 -0.63 6.55
C VAL A 107 7.32 -0.54 5.58
N GLN A 108 7.57 -0.58 4.27
CA GLN A 108 6.51 -0.60 3.25
C GLN A 108 5.72 -1.91 3.32
N ALA A 109 6.40 -3.05 3.38
CA ALA A 109 5.78 -4.37 3.53
C ALA A 109 4.91 -4.44 4.80
N ALA A 110 5.40 -3.91 5.92
CA ALA A 110 4.65 -3.89 7.18
C ALA A 110 3.37 -3.02 7.07
N ALA A 111 3.48 -1.82 6.49
CA ALA A 111 2.34 -0.94 6.25
C ALA A 111 1.29 -1.62 5.35
N GLN A 112 1.75 -2.26 4.28
CA GLN A 112 0.90 -2.99 3.37
C GLN A 112 0.12 -4.11 4.09
N LEU A 113 0.81 -4.98 4.82
CA LEU A 113 0.18 -6.09 5.53
C LEU A 113 -0.77 -5.62 6.65
N ASN A 114 -0.50 -4.48 7.28
CA ASN A 114 -1.42 -3.88 8.24
C ASN A 114 -2.72 -3.41 7.57
N ALA A 115 -2.61 -2.74 6.41
CA ALA A 115 -3.79 -2.34 5.64
C ALA A 115 -4.67 -3.54 5.22
N TRP A 116 -4.06 -4.70 4.95
CA TRP A 116 -4.80 -5.94 4.69
C TRP A 116 -5.60 -6.40 5.89
N ARG A 117 -4.97 -6.42 7.07
CA ARG A 117 -5.62 -6.84 8.32
C ARG A 117 -6.79 -5.92 8.64
N GLU A 118 -6.58 -4.61 8.55
CA GLU A 118 -7.61 -3.60 8.78
C GLU A 118 -8.78 -3.74 7.79
N ALA A 119 -8.50 -3.94 6.50
CA ALA A 119 -9.54 -4.15 5.50
C ALA A 119 -10.32 -5.45 5.75
N ALA A 120 -9.63 -6.56 6.06
CA ALA A 120 -10.27 -7.83 6.36
C ALA A 120 -11.17 -7.74 7.61
N ASP A 121 -10.71 -7.05 8.66
CA ASP A 121 -11.50 -6.86 9.89
C ASP A 121 -12.70 -5.93 9.64
N LYS A 122 -12.54 -4.90 8.80
CA LYS A 122 -13.66 -4.06 8.39
C LYS A 122 -14.70 -4.85 7.59
N ILE A 123 -14.27 -5.64 6.61
CA ILE A 123 -15.15 -6.49 5.79
C ILE A 123 -15.91 -7.49 6.67
N ALA A 124 -15.23 -8.11 7.63
CA ALA A 124 -15.85 -9.01 8.59
C ALA A 124 -16.92 -8.30 9.44
N SER A 125 -16.59 -7.12 9.97
CA SER A 125 -17.49 -6.29 10.77
C SER A 125 -18.73 -5.87 9.97
N ASP A 126 -18.55 -5.31 8.78
CA ASP A 126 -19.64 -4.91 7.87
C ASP A 126 -20.53 -6.13 7.51
N GLY A 127 -19.94 -7.32 7.37
CA GLY A 127 -20.64 -8.56 7.07
C GLY A 127 -21.60 -9.02 8.17
N THR A 128 -21.40 -8.60 9.43
CA THR A 128 -22.27 -8.99 10.55
C THR A 128 -23.70 -8.46 10.42
N GLN A 129 -23.92 -7.45 9.57
CA GLN A 129 -25.23 -6.87 9.29
C GLN A 129 -26.14 -7.80 8.46
N PHE A 130 -25.58 -8.84 7.84
CA PHE A 130 -26.34 -9.80 7.03
C PHE A 130 -26.80 -10.99 7.87
N ALA A 131 -27.95 -11.56 7.49
CA ALA A 131 -28.43 -12.83 8.06
C ALA A 131 -27.39 -13.94 7.88
N ALA A 132 -27.32 -14.89 8.82
CA ALA A 132 -26.28 -15.92 8.86
C ALA A 132 -26.13 -16.71 7.55
N GLU A 133 -27.26 -17.02 6.89
CA GLU A 133 -27.31 -17.72 5.60
C GLU A 133 -26.64 -16.94 4.46
N ARG A 134 -26.69 -15.61 4.51
CA ARG A 134 -26.10 -14.70 3.50
C ARG A 134 -24.67 -14.30 3.87
N ARG A 135 -24.32 -14.34 5.15
CA ARG A 135 -23.00 -13.95 5.70
C ARG A 135 -21.87 -14.92 5.33
N ALA A 136 -22.18 -16.20 5.08
CA ALA A 136 -21.17 -17.24 4.82
C ALA A 136 -20.21 -16.92 3.66
N GLN A 137 -20.70 -16.28 2.58
CA GLN A 137 -19.85 -15.91 1.44
C GLN A 137 -18.89 -14.75 1.77
N ILE A 138 -19.31 -13.83 2.63
CA ILE A 138 -18.47 -12.72 3.11
C ILE A 138 -17.39 -13.27 4.04
N GLU A 139 -17.75 -14.16 4.96
CA GLU A 139 -16.80 -14.84 5.85
C GLU A 139 -15.73 -15.61 5.07
N GLU A 140 -16.11 -16.28 3.97
CA GLU A 140 -15.17 -16.98 3.11
C GLU A 140 -14.22 -16.02 2.39
N ALA A 141 -14.73 -14.90 1.88
CA ALA A 141 -13.88 -13.85 1.28
C ALA A 141 -12.87 -13.28 2.29
N VAL A 142 -13.30 -13.04 3.54
CA VAL A 142 -12.42 -12.61 4.64
C VAL A 142 -11.35 -13.65 4.94
N LYS A 143 -11.72 -14.93 5.07
CA LYS A 143 -10.75 -16.02 5.33
C LYS A 143 -9.70 -16.08 4.24
N ARG A 144 -10.13 -16.02 2.98
CA ARG A 144 -9.22 -16.02 1.83
C ARG A 144 -8.27 -14.83 1.86
N MET A 145 -8.79 -13.62 2.10
CA MET A 145 -7.97 -12.42 2.20
C MET A 145 -6.90 -12.52 3.31
N LYS A 146 -7.27 -13.06 4.50
CA LYS A 146 -6.33 -13.29 5.60
C LYS A 146 -5.26 -14.34 5.24
N ALA A 147 -5.63 -15.39 4.52
CA ALA A 147 -4.69 -16.41 4.06
C ALA A 147 -3.69 -15.85 3.01
N GLU A 148 -4.18 -15.09 2.03
CA GLU A 148 -3.35 -14.43 1.03
C GLU A 148 -2.40 -13.39 1.68
N ALA A 149 -2.85 -12.67 2.72
CA ALA A 149 -2.00 -11.76 3.50
C ALA A 149 -0.84 -12.50 4.18
N ALA A 150 -1.14 -13.65 4.81
CA ALA A 150 -0.13 -14.46 5.49
C ALA A 150 0.88 -15.06 4.50
N GLU A 151 0.42 -15.47 3.32
CA GLU A 151 1.31 -15.94 2.25
C GLU A 151 2.23 -14.81 1.77
N ALA A 152 1.68 -13.62 1.54
CA ALA A 152 2.46 -12.43 1.16
C ALA A 152 3.49 -12.07 2.22
N GLU A 153 3.10 -12.05 3.50
CA GLU A 153 4.01 -11.81 4.64
C GLU A 153 5.19 -12.79 4.62
N GLY A 154 4.92 -14.08 4.46
CA GLY A 154 5.97 -15.10 4.38
C GLY A 154 6.90 -14.89 3.17
N LYS A 155 6.38 -14.46 2.02
CA LYS A 155 7.20 -14.16 0.82
C LYS A 155 8.07 -12.92 1.04
N LEU A 156 7.49 -11.82 1.55
CA LEU A 156 8.19 -10.56 1.78
C LEU A 156 9.29 -10.72 2.84
N GLN A 157 9.04 -11.46 3.92
CA GLN A 157 10.06 -11.77 4.93
C GLN A 157 11.24 -12.57 4.36
N LYS A 158 10.98 -13.56 3.50
CA LYS A 158 12.06 -14.32 2.85
C LYS A 158 12.90 -13.43 1.94
N LEU A 159 12.26 -12.52 1.21
CA LEU A 159 12.95 -11.60 0.30
C LEU A 159 13.82 -10.59 1.06
N SER A 160 13.36 -10.03 2.18
CA SER A 160 14.19 -9.13 2.98
C SER A 160 15.40 -9.85 3.59
N GLN A 161 15.22 -11.08 4.05
CA GLN A 161 16.30 -11.88 4.66
C GLN A 161 17.35 -12.35 3.66
N ALA A 162 17.01 -12.54 2.39
CA ALA A 162 17.91 -13.08 1.38
C ALA A 162 19.10 -12.16 1.04
N GLY A 163 19.09 -10.88 1.44
CA GLY A 163 20.24 -9.95 1.41
C GLY A 163 20.80 -9.56 0.03
N ALA A 164 20.50 -10.34 -1.02
CA ALA A 164 21.03 -10.20 -2.37
C ALA A 164 20.00 -9.66 -3.39
N GLN A 165 18.80 -9.30 -2.94
CA GLN A 165 17.76 -8.81 -3.84
C GLN A 165 18.05 -7.36 -4.23
N SER A 166 17.88 -7.05 -5.52
CA SER A 166 17.93 -5.67 -5.99
C SER A 166 16.70 -4.89 -5.51
N TRP A 167 16.82 -3.57 -5.37
CA TRP A 167 15.69 -2.70 -5.08
C TRP A 167 14.52 -2.92 -6.04
N SER A 168 14.80 -3.10 -7.34
CA SER A 168 13.78 -3.40 -8.34
C SER A 168 13.03 -4.71 -8.04
N ALA A 169 13.74 -5.77 -7.61
CA ALA A 169 13.11 -7.05 -7.27
C ALA A 169 12.22 -6.93 -6.02
N LEU A 170 12.67 -6.16 -5.02
CA LEU A 170 11.88 -5.87 -3.83
C LEU A 170 10.60 -5.09 -4.18
N MET A 171 10.67 -4.09 -5.04
CA MET A 171 9.49 -3.32 -5.48
C MET A 171 8.52 -4.16 -6.32
N VAL A 172 9.02 -5.08 -7.15
CA VAL A 172 8.17 -6.04 -7.87
C VAL A 172 7.38 -6.90 -6.89
N ALA A 173 8.00 -7.40 -5.82
CA ALA A 173 7.31 -8.22 -4.82
C ALA A 173 6.22 -7.44 -4.06
N LEU A 174 6.47 -6.16 -3.73
CA LEU A 174 5.41 -5.31 -3.17
C LEU A 174 4.28 -5.11 -4.17
N ALA A 175 4.58 -4.82 -5.44
CA ALA A 175 3.57 -4.65 -6.49
C ALA A 175 2.70 -5.91 -6.72
N GLU A 176 3.29 -7.10 -6.65
CA GLU A 176 2.55 -8.38 -6.70
C GLU A 176 1.62 -8.55 -5.49
N THR A 177 2.09 -8.17 -4.30
CA THR A 177 1.27 -8.17 -3.09
C THR A 177 0.11 -7.20 -3.26
N ARG A 178 0.37 -5.97 -3.72
CA ARG A 178 -0.68 -4.94 -3.98
C ARG A 178 -1.75 -5.46 -4.94
N THR A 179 -1.34 -6.12 -6.01
CA THR A 179 -2.26 -6.74 -6.97
C THR A 179 -3.12 -7.84 -6.34
N SER A 180 -2.59 -8.57 -5.36
CA SER A 180 -3.35 -9.59 -4.63
C SER A 180 -4.37 -8.96 -3.67
N PHE A 181 -4.00 -7.88 -2.98
CA PHE A 181 -4.94 -7.08 -2.18
C PHE A 181 -6.13 -6.57 -2.98
N ASP A 182 -5.84 -5.99 -4.15
CA ASP A 182 -6.86 -5.44 -5.05
C ASP A 182 -7.88 -6.51 -5.46
N ARG A 183 -7.39 -7.71 -5.79
CA ARG A 183 -8.24 -8.86 -6.12
C ARG A 183 -9.05 -9.33 -4.92
N ALA A 184 -8.46 -9.37 -3.73
CA ALA A 184 -9.16 -9.76 -2.50
C ALA A 184 -10.28 -8.78 -2.14
N ASN A 185 -10.05 -7.47 -2.23
CA ASN A 185 -11.09 -6.46 -2.01
C ASN A 185 -12.21 -6.55 -3.06
N GLN A 186 -11.87 -6.81 -4.33
CA GLN A 186 -12.88 -7.04 -5.36
C GLN A 186 -13.72 -8.29 -5.08
N ALA A 187 -13.10 -9.40 -4.67
CA ALA A 187 -13.82 -10.62 -4.32
C ALA A 187 -14.77 -10.39 -3.13
N ALA A 188 -14.33 -9.64 -2.11
CA ALA A 188 -15.17 -9.25 -1.00
C ALA A 188 -16.37 -8.40 -1.46
N GLN A 189 -16.14 -7.39 -2.31
CA GLN A 189 -17.21 -6.59 -2.88
C GLN A 189 -18.26 -7.45 -3.61
N GLU A 190 -17.84 -8.40 -4.42
CA GLU A 190 -18.75 -9.31 -5.12
C GLU A 190 -19.53 -10.22 -4.15
N ALA A 191 -18.90 -10.69 -3.06
CA ALA A 191 -19.60 -11.44 -2.02
C ALA A 191 -20.72 -10.61 -1.36
N PHE A 192 -20.46 -9.32 -1.07
CA PHE A 192 -21.49 -8.42 -0.56
C PHE A 192 -22.62 -8.19 -1.56
N LYS A 193 -22.33 -8.04 -2.85
CA LYS A 193 -23.36 -7.88 -3.90
C LYS A 193 -24.28 -9.10 -3.99
N ARG A 194 -23.76 -10.30 -3.74
CA ARG A 194 -24.55 -11.55 -3.73
C ARG A 194 -25.36 -11.75 -2.44
N ALA A 195 -24.91 -11.14 -1.35
CA ALA A 195 -25.56 -11.22 -0.04
C ALA A 195 -26.70 -10.19 0.15
N ALA A 196 -26.63 -9.06 -0.58
CA ALA A 196 -27.66 -8.03 -0.66
C ALA A 196 -28.87 -8.49 -1.49
#